data_AF-A0A7S3GW30-F1
#
_entry.id   AF-A0A7S3GW30-F1
#
_cell.length_a   1.000
_cell.length_b   1.000
_cell.length_c   1.000
_cell.angle_alpha   90.00
_cell.angle_beta   90.00
_cell.angle_gamma   90.00
#
_symmetry.space_group_name_H-M   'P 1'
#
loop_
_entity.id
_entity.type
_entity.pdbx_description
1 polymer ?
#
loop_
_entity_poly.entity_id
_entity_poly.type
_entity_poly.pdbx_seq_one_letter_code
_entity_poly.pdbx_strand_id
1 'polypeptide(L)'
;LVDDMRFSCGGRPLDDGRTVADCDLRKECTLDLDSRLRGGHCQVPCGIFDDPRLVVELKEACATIKKACVQIGELSASPLTALSLNQMSRWTSTKEEHASKVVSSILEYCLCQRVKPTSDPKSPFKCESDYVEAMKSHHAAMLLAVKCKQTADAENADKLERAIGEMCRMYQQASPADSDSRPVDGGADTATPPA
;
A
#
# COMPACT_ATOMS: atom_id res chain seq x y z
N LEU A 1 1.27 -1.90 17.11
CA LEU A 1 0.00 -2.34 17.72
C LEU A 1 -0.40 -1.37 18.82
N VAL A 2 -0.86 -0.18 18.43
CA VAL A 2 -1.62 0.69 19.34
C VAL A 2 -2.78 1.18 18.50
N ASP A 3 -3.94 0.57 18.73
CA ASP A 3 -5.22 1.00 18.20
C ASP A 3 -5.69 2.16 19.10
N ASP A 4 -5.70 3.38 18.57
CA ASP A 4 -6.32 4.52 19.26
C ASP A 4 -7.84 4.44 19.05
N MET A 5 -8.52 3.75 19.97
CA MET A 5 -9.98 3.83 20.08
C MET A 5 -10.33 5.04 20.94
N ARG A 6 -10.67 6.15 20.28
CA ARG A 6 -11.01 7.39 20.98
C ARG A 6 -12.52 7.52 21.12
N PHE A 7 -12.99 7.50 22.37
CA PHE A 7 -14.39 7.78 22.69
C PHE A 7 -14.59 9.27 22.94
N SER A 8 -15.70 9.82 22.47
CA SER A 8 -16.12 11.18 22.80
C SER A 8 -17.59 11.26 23.18
N CYS A 9 -17.91 12.16 24.12
CA CYS A 9 -19.28 12.44 24.57
C CYS A 9 -19.55 13.93 24.44
N GLY A 10 -20.55 14.32 23.64
CA GLY A 10 -20.88 15.73 23.39
C GLY A 10 -19.72 16.53 22.78
N GLY A 11 -18.90 15.89 21.94
CA GLY A 11 -17.74 16.49 21.28
C GLY A 11 -16.49 16.64 22.15
N ARG A 12 -16.50 16.20 23.41
CA ARG A 12 -15.31 16.16 24.27
C ARG A 12 -14.73 14.75 24.34
N PRO A 13 -13.42 14.57 24.12
CA PRO A 13 -12.77 13.27 24.25
C PRO A 13 -12.85 12.81 25.71
N LEU A 14 -13.12 11.52 25.91
CA LEU A 14 -12.85 10.87 27.19
C LEU A 14 -11.32 10.76 27.33
N ASP A 15 -10.81 11.26 28.44
CA ASP A 15 -9.39 11.24 28.78
C ASP A 15 -9.10 10.02 29.67
N ASP A 16 -7.86 9.54 29.67
CA ASP A 16 -7.44 8.29 30.33
C ASP A 16 -7.93 8.20 31.79
N GLY A 17 -8.92 7.32 32.02
CA GLY A 17 -9.47 7.04 33.35
C GLY A 17 -10.92 7.46 33.58
N ARG A 18 -11.56 8.19 32.65
CA ARG A 18 -13.03 8.38 32.68
C ARG A 18 -13.72 7.26 31.92
N THR A 19 -14.61 6.56 32.59
CA THR A 19 -15.46 5.52 32.00
C THR A 19 -16.73 6.14 31.42
N VAL A 20 -17.41 5.42 30.52
CA VAL A 20 -18.71 5.85 29.97
C VAL A 20 -19.76 6.09 31.07
N ALA A 21 -19.60 5.44 32.23
CA ALA A 21 -20.45 5.63 33.41
C ALA A 21 -20.22 6.98 34.12
N ASP A 22 -19.07 7.62 33.91
CA ASP A 22 -18.76 8.95 34.45
C ASP A 22 -19.31 10.08 33.57
N CYS A 23 -19.86 9.74 32.39
CA CYS A 23 -20.58 10.70 31.57
C CYS A 23 -22.03 10.75 32.06
N ASP A 24 -22.51 11.96 32.41
CA ASP A 24 -23.94 12.23 32.61
C ASP A 24 -24.69 12.00 31.29
N LEU A 25 -25.00 10.74 30.98
CA LEU A 25 -25.74 10.33 29.79
C LEU A 25 -27.17 10.87 29.89
N ARG A 26 -27.35 12.08 29.37
CA ARG A 26 -28.67 12.67 29.16
C ARG A 26 -29.29 12.07 27.91
N LYS A 27 -30.62 12.19 27.77
CA LYS A 27 -31.40 11.67 26.63
C LYS A 27 -30.90 12.12 25.24
N GLU A 28 -29.98 13.08 25.16
CA GLU A 28 -29.45 13.67 23.92
C GLU A 28 -27.92 13.57 23.78
N CYS A 29 -27.27 12.61 24.43
CA CYS A 29 -25.82 12.39 24.24
C CYS A 29 -25.53 11.61 22.94
N THR A 30 -24.73 12.18 22.05
CA THR A 30 -24.15 11.49 20.88
C THR A 30 -22.80 10.88 21.25
N LEU A 31 -22.65 9.58 21.01
CA LEU A 31 -21.40 8.85 21.14
C LEU A 31 -20.79 8.68 19.74
N ASP A 32 -19.58 9.18 19.55
CA ASP A 32 -18.82 9.03 18.31
C ASP A 32 -17.66 8.05 18.56
N LEU A 33 -17.59 7.02 17.72
CA LEU A 33 -16.56 5.98 17.76
C LEU A 33 -15.72 6.06 16.47
N ASP A 34 -14.55 6.69 16.58
CA ASP A 34 -13.56 6.70 15.50
C ASP A 34 -12.67 5.44 15.63
N SER A 35 -12.91 4.44 14.77
CA SER A 35 -12.05 3.26 14.66
C SER A 35 -11.23 3.34 13.38
N ARG A 36 -9.92 3.51 13.53
CA ARG A 36 -8.98 3.53 12.39
C ARG A 36 -8.39 2.15 12.20
N LEU A 37 -9.16 1.27 11.55
CA LEU A 37 -8.66 -0.05 11.14
C LEU A 37 -7.58 0.14 10.06
N ARG A 38 -6.31 0.19 10.47
CA ARG A 38 -5.18 0.15 9.53
C ARG A 38 -5.01 -1.29 9.07
N GLY A 39 -5.48 -1.59 7.86
CA GLY A 39 -5.34 -2.88 7.18
C GLY A 39 -3.90 -3.20 6.76
N GLY A 40 -2.94 -3.15 7.70
CA GLY A 40 -1.60 -3.66 7.52
C GLY A 40 -1.62 -5.18 7.71
N HIS A 41 -0.97 -5.91 6.80
CA HIS A 41 -0.85 -7.37 6.86
C HIS A 41 -0.18 -7.79 8.19
N CYS A 42 -1.04 -8.06 9.18
CA CYS A 42 -0.86 -8.52 10.56
C CYS A 42 0.18 -7.84 11.47
N GLN A 43 1.19 -7.09 10.98
CA GLN A 43 2.30 -6.47 11.74
C GLN A 43 3.01 -7.39 12.77
N VAL A 44 2.71 -8.69 12.73
CA VAL A 44 3.31 -9.76 13.52
C VAL A 44 4.26 -10.56 12.62
N PRO A 45 5.29 -11.22 13.17
CA PRO A 45 6.22 -12.02 12.39
C PRO A 45 5.57 -13.34 11.93
N CYS A 46 4.57 -13.27 11.04
CA CYS A 46 3.88 -14.45 10.51
C CYS A 46 4.60 -15.08 9.31
N GLY A 47 5.51 -14.34 8.64
CA GLY A 47 6.26 -14.84 7.49
C GLY A 47 5.42 -15.11 6.23
N ILE A 48 4.14 -14.76 6.24
CA ILE A 48 3.23 -14.88 5.09
C ILE A 48 3.32 -13.58 4.30
N PHE A 49 3.57 -13.67 3.00
CA PHE A 49 3.68 -12.51 2.12
C PHE A 49 2.87 -12.76 0.84
N ASP A 50 1.92 -11.89 0.57
CA ASP A 50 1.19 -11.84 -0.70
C ASP A 50 1.68 -10.64 -1.55
N ASP A 51 2.90 -10.79 -2.07
CA ASP A 51 3.53 -9.80 -2.97
C ASP A 51 2.70 -9.56 -4.25
N PRO A 52 2.11 -10.58 -4.91
CA PRO A 52 1.25 -10.35 -6.08
C PRO A 52 0.04 -9.45 -5.79
N ARG A 53 -0.66 -9.68 -4.67
CA ARG A 53 -1.79 -8.81 -4.28
C ARG A 53 -1.34 -7.39 -4.00
N LEU A 54 -0.21 -7.20 -3.30
CA LEU A 54 0.35 -5.87 -3.06
C LEU A 54 0.58 -5.12 -4.38
N VAL A 55 1.20 -5.77 -5.37
CA VAL A 55 1.49 -5.16 -6.67
C VAL A 55 0.20 -4.74 -7.39
N VAL A 56 -0.84 -5.57 -7.34
CA VAL A 56 -2.15 -5.26 -7.92
C VAL A 56 -2.76 -4.05 -7.20
N GLU A 57 -2.82 -4.07 -5.86
CA GLU A 57 -3.41 -2.99 -5.07
C GLU A 57 -2.72 -1.64 -5.28
N LEU A 58 -1.39 -1.62 -5.37
CA LEU A 58 -0.63 -0.40 -5.63
C LEU A 58 -0.89 0.15 -7.04
N LYS A 59 -0.98 -0.73 -8.05
CA LYS A 59 -1.29 -0.33 -9.43
C LYS A 59 -2.73 0.20 -9.56
N GLU A 60 -3.69 -0.44 -8.91
CA GLU A 60 -5.08 0.01 -8.87
C GLU A 60 -5.21 1.37 -8.16
N ALA A 61 -4.46 1.59 -7.09
CA ALA A 61 -4.41 2.88 -6.42
C ALA A 61 -3.85 3.97 -7.35
N CYS A 62 -2.77 3.70 -8.11
CA CYS A 62 -2.25 4.63 -9.11
C CYS A 62 -3.28 4.97 -10.19
N ALA A 63 -3.96 3.96 -10.74
CA ALA A 63 -5.00 4.17 -11.75
C ALA A 63 -6.13 5.05 -11.22
N THR A 64 -6.52 4.87 -9.95
CA THR A 64 -7.55 5.67 -9.29
C THR A 64 -7.10 7.11 -9.05
N ILE A 65 -5.87 7.32 -8.58
CA ILE A 65 -5.27 8.65 -8.39
C ILE A 65 -5.22 9.40 -9.72
N LYS A 66 -4.76 8.75 -10.79
CA LYS A 66 -4.70 9.34 -12.13
C LYS A 66 -6.08 9.73 -12.64
N LYS A 67 -7.07 8.83 -12.52
CA LYS A 67 -8.46 9.11 -12.89
C LYS A 67 -9.02 10.30 -12.12
N ALA A 68 -8.77 10.37 -10.82
CA ALA A 68 -9.22 11.49 -9.98
C ALA A 68 -8.58 12.82 -10.42
N CYS A 69 -7.29 12.85 -10.74
CA CYS A 69 -6.62 14.06 -11.25
C CYS A 69 -7.24 14.55 -12.56
N VAL A 70 -7.47 13.64 -13.51
CA VAL A 70 -8.12 13.98 -14.80
C VAL A 70 -9.53 14.52 -14.58
N GLN A 71 -10.34 13.86 -13.74
CA GLN A 71 -11.72 14.29 -13.46
C GLN A 71 -11.77 15.65 -12.76
N ILE A 72 -10.85 15.93 -11.83
CA ILE A 72 -10.74 17.26 -11.21
C ILE A 72 -10.40 18.31 -12.27
N GLY A 73 -9.46 18.01 -13.17
CA GLY A 73 -9.11 18.88 -14.29
C GLY A 73 -10.32 19.19 -15.19
N GLU A 74 -11.04 18.17 -15.64
CA GLU A 74 -12.24 18.31 -16.49
C GLU A 74 -13.35 19.12 -15.80
N LEU A 75 -13.62 18.83 -14.52
CA LEU A 75 -14.63 19.57 -13.75
C LEU A 75 -14.20 21.02 -13.50
N SER A 76 -12.91 21.30 -13.34
CA SER A 76 -12.39 22.67 -13.17
C SER A 76 -12.47 23.51 -14.44
N ALA A 77 -12.46 22.87 -15.61
CA ALA A 77 -12.63 23.52 -16.91
C ALA A 77 -14.12 23.71 -17.30
N SER A 78 -15.03 23.03 -16.61
CA SER A 78 -16.47 23.12 -16.82
C SER A 78 -17.09 24.26 -16.00
N PRO A 79 -18.31 24.75 -16.34
CA PRO A 79 -19.01 25.74 -15.52
C PRO A 79 -19.17 25.28 -14.07
N LEU A 80 -18.75 26.13 -13.14
CA LEU A 80 -18.83 25.85 -11.72
C LEU A 80 -20.29 25.84 -11.25
N THR A 81 -20.79 24.63 -11.00
CA THR A 81 -22.09 24.35 -10.39
C THR A 81 -21.91 23.71 -9.02
N ALA A 82 -22.93 23.79 -8.16
CA ALA A 82 -22.92 23.11 -6.86
C ALA A 82 -22.63 21.60 -7.01
N LEU A 83 -23.14 20.96 -8.07
CA LEU A 83 -22.86 19.56 -8.35
C LEU A 83 -21.37 19.34 -8.68
N SER A 84 -20.79 20.14 -9.57
CA SER A 84 -19.37 20.02 -9.95
C SER A 84 -18.43 20.23 -8.76
N LEU A 85 -18.75 21.16 -7.85
CA LEU A 85 -17.98 21.40 -6.64
C LEU A 85 -18.03 20.18 -5.69
N ASN A 86 -19.21 19.60 -5.50
CA ASN A 86 -19.37 18.39 -4.69
C ASN A 86 -18.60 17.20 -5.29
N GLN A 87 -18.62 17.02 -6.61
CA GLN A 87 -17.87 15.95 -7.26
C GLN A 87 -16.35 16.17 -7.17
N MET A 88 -15.89 17.41 -7.34
CA MET A 88 -14.47 17.73 -7.20
C MET A 88 -13.95 17.48 -5.78
N SER A 89 -14.75 17.80 -4.76
CA SER A 89 -14.44 17.47 -3.37
C SER A 89 -14.31 15.96 -3.16
N ARG A 90 -15.23 15.16 -3.72
CA ARG A 90 -15.17 13.69 -3.61
C ARG A 90 -13.91 13.13 -4.28
N TRP A 91 -13.60 13.56 -5.50
CA TRP A 91 -12.38 13.14 -6.20
C TRP A 91 -11.12 13.53 -5.44
N THR A 92 -11.11 14.71 -4.79
CA THR A 92 -10.00 15.14 -3.94
C THR A 92 -9.84 14.24 -2.73
N SER A 93 -10.91 13.93 -2.01
CA SER A 93 -10.85 13.01 -0.88
C SER A 93 -10.41 11.60 -1.30
N THR A 94 -10.96 11.07 -2.40
CA THR A 94 -10.59 9.76 -2.94
C THR A 94 -9.10 9.70 -3.32
N LYS A 95 -8.56 10.68 -4.05
CA LYS A 95 -7.15 10.66 -4.43
C LYS A 95 -6.23 10.73 -3.20
N GLU A 96 -6.61 11.50 -2.17
CA GLU A 96 -5.82 11.61 -0.95
C GLU A 96 -5.82 10.32 -0.13
N GLU A 97 -6.96 9.64 -0.05
CA GLU A 97 -7.07 8.34 0.60
C GLU A 97 -6.19 7.30 -0.09
N HIS A 98 -6.30 7.16 -1.42
CA HIS A 98 -5.49 6.21 -2.17
C HIS A 98 -3.99 6.52 -2.10
N ALA A 99 -3.60 7.78 -2.20
CA ALA A 99 -2.19 8.15 -2.04
C ALA A 99 -1.69 7.93 -0.60
N SER A 100 -2.55 8.05 0.41
CA SER A 100 -2.22 7.67 1.80
C SER A 100 -1.98 6.19 1.91
N LYS A 101 -2.86 5.38 1.32
CA LYS A 101 -2.75 3.93 1.29
C LYS A 101 -1.45 3.49 0.61
N VAL A 102 -1.09 4.09 -0.54
CA VAL A 102 0.18 3.81 -1.22
C VAL A 102 1.38 4.05 -0.29
N VAL A 103 1.45 5.21 0.38
CA VAL A 103 2.55 5.53 1.30
C VAL A 103 2.60 4.54 2.46
N SER A 104 1.46 4.24 3.10
CA SER A 104 1.40 3.31 4.22
C SER A 104 1.77 1.88 3.79
N SER A 105 1.28 1.40 2.65
CA SER A 105 1.62 0.08 2.12
C SER A 105 3.12 -0.03 1.83
N ILE A 106 3.71 0.97 1.18
CA ILE A 106 5.16 0.97 0.92
C ILE A 106 5.95 1.00 2.23
N LEU A 107 5.58 1.86 3.18
CA LEU A 107 6.29 1.97 4.44
C LEU A 107 6.17 0.68 5.27
N GLU A 108 4.94 0.24 5.54
CA GLU A 108 4.65 -0.82 6.51
C GLU A 108 4.91 -2.21 5.94
N TYR A 109 4.60 -2.46 4.66
CA TYR A 109 4.79 -3.75 4.03
C TYR A 109 6.16 -3.84 3.34
N CYS A 110 6.46 -2.92 2.42
CA CYS A 110 7.69 -3.02 1.65
C CYS A 110 8.92 -2.76 2.52
N LEU A 111 9.03 -1.57 3.12
CA LEU A 111 10.23 -1.15 3.85
C LEU A 111 10.40 -1.89 5.17
N CYS A 112 9.38 -1.93 6.01
CA CYS A 112 9.50 -2.52 7.34
C CYS A 112 9.58 -4.06 7.31
N GLN A 113 8.94 -4.72 6.34
CA GLN A 113 8.86 -6.19 6.33
C GLN A 113 9.71 -6.86 5.25
N ARG A 114 9.79 -6.30 4.03
CA ARG A 114 10.47 -6.96 2.90
C ARG A 114 11.91 -6.47 2.68
N VAL A 115 12.18 -5.18 2.89
CA VAL A 115 13.50 -4.58 2.68
C VAL A 115 14.34 -4.71 3.95
N LYS A 116 15.23 -5.72 3.99
CA LYS A 116 16.13 -5.97 5.14
C LYS A 116 17.58 -5.64 4.80
N PRO A 117 18.37 -5.07 5.74
CA PRO A 117 19.80 -4.82 5.53
C PRO A 117 20.55 -6.09 5.15
N THR A 118 21.66 -5.98 4.42
CA THR A 118 22.48 -7.13 3.98
C THR A 118 23.07 -7.95 5.13
N SER A 119 23.11 -7.41 6.35
CA SER A 119 23.50 -8.13 7.56
C SER A 119 22.42 -9.09 8.07
N ASP A 120 21.18 -8.96 7.63
CA ASP A 120 20.07 -9.84 8.02
C ASP A 120 20.06 -11.12 7.15
N PRO A 121 20.01 -12.32 7.74
CA PRO A 121 19.95 -13.57 6.99
C PRO A 121 18.76 -13.71 6.04
N LYS A 122 17.68 -12.96 6.27
CA LYS A 122 16.46 -12.94 5.42
C LYS A 122 16.50 -11.82 4.39
N SER A 123 17.63 -11.13 4.23
CA SER A 123 17.77 -10.07 3.24
C SER A 123 17.64 -10.61 1.83
N PRO A 124 16.83 -9.97 0.96
CA PRO A 124 16.80 -10.31 -0.45
C PRO A 124 18.00 -9.72 -1.22
N PHE A 125 18.87 -8.93 -0.59
CA PHE A 125 19.95 -8.19 -1.26
C PHE A 125 21.29 -8.90 -1.12
N LYS A 126 22.05 -8.95 -2.22
CA LYS A 126 23.39 -9.55 -2.26
C LYS A 126 24.48 -8.57 -1.82
N CYS A 127 24.28 -7.28 -2.09
CA CYS A 127 25.23 -6.24 -1.74
C CYS A 127 24.51 -4.98 -1.23
N GLU A 128 25.27 -4.12 -0.54
CA GLU A 128 24.75 -2.90 0.06
C GLU A 128 24.20 -1.92 -0.99
N SER A 129 24.78 -1.91 -2.20
CA SER A 129 24.29 -1.10 -3.32
C SER A 129 22.84 -1.43 -3.67
N ASP A 130 22.50 -2.72 -3.79
CA ASP A 130 21.14 -3.16 -4.16
C ASP A 130 20.13 -2.76 -3.07
N TYR A 131 20.52 -2.88 -1.79
CA TYR A 131 19.70 -2.45 -0.66
C TYR A 131 19.42 -0.93 -0.72
N VAL A 132 20.45 -0.13 -0.96
CA VAL A 132 20.33 1.33 -1.07
C VAL A 132 19.51 1.74 -2.29
N GLU A 133 19.67 1.07 -3.42
CA GLU A 133 18.89 1.33 -4.63
C GLU A 133 17.41 1.00 -4.43
N ALA A 134 17.11 -0.13 -3.78
CA ALA A 134 15.74 -0.48 -3.41
C ALA A 134 15.15 0.60 -2.48
N MET A 135 15.86 1.01 -1.42
CA MET A 135 15.40 2.08 -0.52
C MET A 135 15.07 3.39 -1.26
N LYS A 136 15.94 3.79 -2.20
CA LYS A 136 15.73 4.98 -3.04
C LYS A 136 14.49 4.86 -3.92
N SER A 137 14.27 3.69 -4.53
CA SER A 137 13.10 3.43 -5.38
C SER A 137 11.78 3.56 -4.60
N HIS A 138 11.67 2.94 -3.42
CA HIS A 138 10.49 3.09 -2.56
C HIS A 138 10.28 4.52 -2.09
N HIS A 139 11.36 5.21 -1.70
CA HIS A 139 11.28 6.60 -1.25
C HIS A 139 10.78 7.53 -2.37
N ALA A 140 11.30 7.36 -3.59
CA ALA A 140 10.85 8.12 -4.75
C ALA A 140 9.35 7.91 -5.03
N ALA A 141 8.86 6.67 -4.97
CA ALA A 141 7.44 6.37 -5.12
C ALA A 141 6.59 7.05 -4.04
N MET A 142 7.03 7.04 -2.77
CA MET A 142 6.32 7.73 -1.68
C MET A 142 6.28 9.25 -1.87
N LEU A 143 7.39 9.88 -2.30
CA LEU A 143 7.43 11.32 -2.58
C LEU A 143 6.44 11.71 -3.69
N LEU A 144 6.38 10.92 -4.76
CA LEU A 144 5.43 11.13 -5.85
C LEU A 144 3.98 10.92 -5.39
N ALA A 145 3.72 9.94 -4.51
CA ALA A 145 2.39 9.74 -3.94
C ALA A 145 1.95 10.95 -3.11
N VAL A 146 2.84 11.49 -2.26
CA VAL A 146 2.58 12.73 -1.51
C VAL A 146 2.37 13.92 -2.45
N LYS A 147 3.12 14.00 -3.56
CA LYS A 147 2.92 15.04 -4.57
C LYS A 147 1.53 14.98 -5.23
N CYS A 148 1.03 13.77 -5.49
CA CYS A 148 -0.33 13.55 -6.01
C CYS A 148 -1.43 13.88 -4.99
N LYS A 149 -1.14 13.83 -3.68
CA LYS A 149 -2.06 14.38 -2.66
C LYS A 149 -2.19 15.88 -2.77
N GLN A 150 -1.06 16.57 -2.88
CA GLN A 150 -0.99 18.03 -2.83
C GLN A 150 -1.50 18.71 -4.12
N THR A 151 -1.52 18.00 -5.24
CA THR A 151 -1.83 18.56 -6.57
C THR A 151 -2.88 17.72 -7.30
N ALA A 152 -3.49 18.24 -8.36
CA ALA A 152 -4.41 17.51 -9.24
C ALA A 152 -3.83 17.33 -10.66
N ASP A 153 -2.51 17.26 -10.76
CA ASP A 153 -1.79 17.16 -12.03
C ASP A 153 -1.59 15.68 -12.43
N ALA A 154 -2.15 15.32 -13.58
CA ALA A 154 -2.09 13.96 -14.13
C ALA A 154 -0.65 13.52 -14.46
N GLU A 155 0.25 14.45 -14.78
CA GLU A 155 1.65 14.12 -15.07
C GLU A 155 2.37 13.57 -13.83
N ASN A 156 2.03 14.08 -12.64
CA ASN A 156 2.55 13.54 -11.38
C ASN A 156 2.02 12.13 -11.12
N ALA A 157 0.78 11.85 -11.51
CA ALA A 157 0.20 10.51 -11.41
C ALA A 157 0.88 9.52 -12.38
N ASP A 158 1.25 9.96 -13.59
CA ASP A 158 2.03 9.15 -14.54
C ASP A 158 3.44 8.83 -14.00
N LYS A 159 4.10 9.83 -13.39
CA LYS A 159 5.38 9.63 -12.73
C LYS A 159 5.26 8.63 -11.58
N LEU A 160 4.21 8.72 -10.77
CA LEU A 160 3.93 7.77 -9.69
C LEU A 160 3.71 6.36 -10.23
N GLU A 161 2.89 6.20 -11.27
CA GLU A 161 2.62 4.90 -11.91
C GLU A 161 3.91 4.24 -12.39
N ARG A 162 4.79 4.99 -13.05
CA ARG A 162 6.11 4.51 -13.48
C ARG A 162 7.00 4.11 -12.29
N ALA A 163 7.09 4.97 -11.27
CA ALA A 163 7.92 4.70 -10.09
C ALA A 163 7.44 3.44 -9.33
N ILE A 164 6.13 3.27 -9.16
CA ILE A 164 5.57 2.03 -8.60
C ILE A 164 5.83 0.85 -9.52
N GLY A 165 5.73 1.02 -10.84
CA GLY A 165 6.05 -0.03 -11.80
C GLY A 165 7.49 -0.54 -11.68
N GLU A 166 8.45 0.37 -11.53
CA GLU A 166 9.86 0.06 -11.32
C GLU A 166 10.10 -0.61 -9.95
N MET A 167 9.56 -0.03 -8.87
CA MET A 167 9.63 -0.58 -7.52
C MET A 167 9.04 -1.99 -7.45
N CYS A 168 7.87 -2.21 -8.05
CA CYS A 168 7.16 -3.49 -8.03
C CYS A 168 7.89 -4.63 -8.76
N ARG A 169 8.95 -4.36 -9.54
CA ARG A 169 9.76 -5.42 -10.16
C ARG A 169 10.41 -6.34 -9.13
N MET A 170 10.75 -5.83 -7.94
CA MET A 170 11.32 -6.65 -6.88
C MET A 170 10.31 -7.60 -6.20
N TYR A 171 9.01 -7.35 -6.42
CA TYR A 171 7.89 -8.10 -5.83
C TYR A 171 7.19 -9.03 -6.83
N GLN A 172 7.61 -8.97 -8.11
CA GLN A 172 7.14 -9.91 -9.12
C GLN A 172 7.96 -11.19 -9.01
N GLN A 173 7.28 -12.33 -8.90
CA GLN A 173 7.97 -13.62 -8.95
C GLN A 173 8.65 -13.77 -10.31
N ALA A 174 9.90 -14.25 -10.33
CA ALA A 174 10.51 -14.74 -11.56
C ALA A 174 9.60 -15.83 -12.13
N SER A 175 9.21 -15.70 -13.39
CA SER A 175 8.41 -16.72 -14.06
C SER A 175 9.17 -18.07 -13.98
N PRO A 176 8.50 -19.21 -13.71
CA PRO A 176 9.16 -20.52 -13.55
C PRO A 176 9.79 -21.11 -14.84
N ALA A 177 10.13 -20.29 -15.83
CA ALA A 177 10.67 -20.74 -17.11
C ALA A 177 12.19 -20.94 -17.15
N ASP A 178 12.96 -20.48 -16.15
CA ASP A 178 14.43 -20.45 -16.23
C ASP A 178 15.18 -21.42 -15.30
N SER A 179 14.50 -22.39 -14.66
CA SER A 179 15.16 -23.35 -13.75
C SER A 179 15.17 -24.81 -14.22
N ASP A 180 14.76 -25.12 -15.46
CA ASP A 180 14.79 -26.50 -15.96
C ASP A 180 15.61 -26.63 -17.25
N SER A 181 16.93 -26.53 -17.08
CA SER A 181 17.88 -27.12 -18.03
C SER A 181 18.87 -27.99 -17.25
N ARG A 182 18.37 -29.10 -16.71
CA ARG A 182 19.23 -30.24 -16.39
C ARG A 182 19.30 -31.16 -17.61
N PRO A 183 20.50 -31.57 -18.05
CA PRO A 183 20.62 -32.52 -19.14
C PRO A 183 20.06 -33.87 -18.68
N VAL A 184 19.12 -34.40 -19.45
CA VAL A 184 18.59 -35.75 -19.25
C VAL A 184 19.68 -36.73 -19.65
N ASP A 185 20.34 -37.32 -18.67
CA ASP A 185 21.30 -38.40 -18.88
C ASP A 185 20.51 -39.68 -19.20
N GLY A 186 20.67 -40.17 -20.43
CA GLY A 186 19.99 -41.35 -20.94
C GLY A 186 20.66 -42.63 -20.44
N GLY A 187 20.24 -43.11 -19.28
CA GLY A 187 20.62 -44.43 -18.76
C GLY A 187 19.60 -45.50 -19.17
N ALA A 188 20.00 -46.38 -20.10
CA ALA A 188 19.28 -47.59 -20.45
C ALA A 188 19.44 -48.64 -19.34
N ASP A 189 18.34 -49.29 -18.93
CA ASP A 189 18.40 -50.50 -18.11
C ASP A 189 17.55 -51.61 -18.74
N THR A 190 18.26 -52.64 -19.20
CA THR A 190 17.75 -53.87 -19.79
C THR A 190 17.30 -54.83 -18.70
N ALA A 191 16.02 -55.20 -18.69
CA ALA A 191 15.49 -56.26 -17.84
C ALA A 191 15.88 -57.64 -18.39
N THR A 192 16.54 -58.46 -17.57
CA THR A 192 16.72 -59.91 -17.77
C THR A 192 15.86 -60.65 -16.74
N PRO A 193 15.03 -61.64 -17.10
CA PRO A 193 14.27 -62.44 -16.14
C PRO A 193 15.06 -63.68 -15.66
N PRO A 194 14.82 -64.18 -14.44
CA PRO A 194 15.46 -65.39 -13.92
C PRO A 194 14.75 -66.69 -14.37
N ALA A 195 15.48 -67.79 -14.18
CA ALA A 195 15.32 -69.16 -14.68
C ALA A 195 13.95 -69.85 -14.46
#